data_AF-A0A9D1YAV9-F1
#
_entry.id   AF-A0A9D1YAV9-F1
#
_cell.length_a   1.000
_cell.length_b   1.000
_cell.length_c   1.000
_cell.angle_alpha   90.00
_cell.angle_beta   90.00
_cell.angle_gamma   90.00
#
_symmetry.space_group_name_H-M   'P 1'
#
loop_
_entity.id
_entity.type
_entity.pdbx_description
1 polymer ?
#
loop_
_entity_poly.entity_id
_entity_poly.type
_entity_poly.pdbx_seq_one_letter_code
_entity_poly.pdbx_strand_id
1 'polypeptide(L)'
;MPVKLFLSDLDGTLLNQQAQLSPTSLETLRTLLERGLPFSVASARTPFSVLPLLEGLPLRLPWILMNGALIYAPVEAHCPYTCPLTPCEWAALARAERESGVAGLLFTLEEGRVRCHCAPSAPPPLQHYFDRAALRHYPVLWNGFGRRAAWELENTPLLYGMYLDHRPEALARMAEGLGKAGLTLDFYQDIYTSSRWYLEVYSAGASKGAAVNWLRRNCGFSPIVGFGDGYNDQSLFAACEEGYAVSNACPELKRQATGIIGSNVQDGVAVYLKERWKRETDSAGEPLFFKHGLQVPGLSP
;
A
#
# COMPACT_ATOMS: atom_id res chain seq x y z
N MET A 1 12.97 -1.43 -24.48
CA MET A 1 13.62 -2.34 -23.52
C MET A 1 12.83 -2.29 -22.23
N PRO A 2 12.46 -3.45 -21.66
CA PRO A 2 11.73 -3.53 -20.40
C PRO A 2 12.58 -2.94 -19.27
N VAL A 3 11.94 -2.25 -18.32
CA VAL A 3 12.60 -1.56 -17.20
C VAL A 3 12.46 -2.42 -15.96
N LYS A 4 13.58 -2.78 -15.31
CA LYS A 4 13.54 -3.49 -14.03
C LYS A 4 12.96 -2.59 -12.95
N LEU A 5 12.03 -3.09 -12.15
CA LEU A 5 11.39 -2.35 -11.06
C LEU A 5 11.68 -3.03 -9.72
N PHE A 6 11.98 -2.24 -8.69
CA PHE A 6 12.06 -2.68 -7.31
C PHE A 6 10.82 -2.20 -6.54
N LEU A 7 10.11 -3.12 -5.88
CA LEU A 7 8.91 -2.85 -5.10
C LEU A 7 9.08 -3.31 -3.66
N SER A 8 8.97 -2.39 -2.72
CA SER A 8 9.05 -2.72 -1.29
C SER A 8 7.70 -2.59 -0.62
N ASP A 9 7.33 -3.59 0.20
CA ASP A 9 6.41 -3.33 1.29
C ASP A 9 6.99 -2.31 2.30
N LEU A 10 6.11 -1.71 3.10
CA LEU A 10 6.46 -0.70 4.09
C LEU A 10 6.57 -1.28 5.50
N ASP A 11 5.45 -1.72 6.07
CA ASP A 11 5.31 -1.99 7.50
C ASP A 11 5.93 -3.34 7.85
N GLY A 12 7.04 -3.35 8.60
CA GLY A 12 7.77 -4.59 8.88
C GLY A 12 8.80 -4.95 7.80
N THR A 13 8.84 -4.22 6.68
CA THR A 13 9.80 -4.41 5.60
C THR A 13 10.77 -3.23 5.43
N LEU A 14 10.27 -2.07 4.99
CA LEU A 14 11.08 -0.87 4.79
C LEU A 14 11.12 0.03 6.03
N LEU A 15 10.05 0.03 6.81
CA LEU A 15 9.90 0.84 8.01
C LEU A 15 10.37 0.10 9.25
N ASN A 16 10.97 0.86 10.17
CA ASN A 16 11.39 0.36 11.47
C ASN A 16 10.17 0.11 12.40
N GLN A 17 10.46 -0.29 13.64
CA GLN A 17 9.46 -0.57 14.68
C GLN A 17 8.65 0.66 15.14
N GLN A 18 9.02 1.86 14.70
CA GLN A 18 8.32 3.11 15.01
C GLN A 18 7.53 3.63 13.81
N ALA A 19 7.34 2.80 12.78
CA ALA A 19 6.69 3.18 11.52
C ALA A 19 7.41 4.34 10.81
N GLN A 20 8.74 4.35 10.84
CA GLN A 20 9.58 5.40 10.26
C GLN A 20 10.65 4.80 9.34
N LEU A 21 11.05 5.57 8.33
CA LEU A 21 12.30 5.33 7.62
C LEU A 21 13.47 5.65 8.55
N SER A 22 14.43 4.74 8.67
CA SER A 22 15.66 5.05 9.38
C SER A 22 16.45 6.14 8.61
N PRO A 23 17.32 6.93 9.29
CA PRO A 23 18.18 7.88 8.61
C PRO A 23 19.03 7.24 7.50
N THR A 24 19.54 6.04 7.76
CA THR A 24 20.37 5.27 6.82
C THR A 24 19.58 4.83 5.59
N SER A 25 18.38 4.29 5.78
CA SER A 25 17.49 3.90 4.68
C SER A 25 17.06 5.12 3.86
N LEU A 26 16.71 6.23 4.53
CA LEU A 26 16.32 7.48 3.87
C LEU A 26 17.46 8.04 2.99
N GLU A 27 18.67 8.18 3.54
CA GLU A 27 19.83 8.71 2.81
C GLU A 27 20.21 7.79 1.64
N THR A 28 20.23 6.48 1.87
CA THR A 28 20.58 5.49 0.84
C THR A 28 19.56 5.51 -0.29
N LEU A 29 18.26 5.43 0.02
CA LEU A 29 17.22 5.46 -1.01
C LEU A 29 17.18 6.78 -1.75
N ARG A 30 17.31 7.93 -1.06
CA ARG A 30 17.37 9.23 -1.71
C ARG A 30 18.51 9.28 -2.73
N THR A 31 19.72 8.87 -2.33
CA THR A 31 20.89 8.82 -3.22
C THR A 31 20.65 7.94 -4.44
N LEU A 32 20.06 6.75 -4.25
CA LEU A 32 19.81 5.82 -5.35
C LEU A 32 18.69 6.31 -6.28
N LEU A 33 17.61 6.87 -5.74
CA LEU A 33 16.49 7.43 -6.49
C LEU A 33 16.93 8.64 -7.34
N GLU A 34 17.74 9.53 -6.78
CA GLU A 34 18.34 10.67 -7.52
C GLU A 34 19.22 10.21 -8.68
N ARG A 35 19.84 9.02 -8.55
CA ARG A 35 20.61 8.35 -9.59
C ARG A 35 19.77 7.49 -10.53
N GLY A 36 18.44 7.55 -10.42
CA GLY A 36 17.52 6.90 -11.34
C GLY A 36 17.16 5.45 -10.99
N LEU A 37 17.32 5.01 -9.73
CA LEU A 37 16.81 3.70 -9.30
C LEU A 37 15.29 3.60 -9.55
N PRO A 38 14.82 2.64 -10.37
CA PRO A 38 13.41 2.41 -10.56
C PRO A 38 12.85 1.68 -9.34
N PHE A 39 12.45 2.44 -8.32
CA PHE A 39 11.94 1.94 -7.06
C PHE A 39 10.58 2.54 -6.73
N SER A 40 9.69 1.72 -6.19
CA SER A 40 8.38 2.12 -5.69
C SER A 40 7.95 1.23 -4.50
N VAL A 41 6.75 1.47 -3.98
CA VAL A 41 6.23 0.83 -2.76
C VAL A 41 4.93 0.09 -3.02
N ALA A 42 4.67 -0.95 -2.23
CA ALA A 42 3.44 -1.73 -2.24
C ALA A 42 2.93 -2.01 -0.82
N SER A 43 1.90 -1.32 -0.36
CA SER A 43 1.48 -1.33 1.06
C SER A 43 -0.03 -1.47 1.25
N ALA A 44 -0.44 -1.99 2.42
CA ALA A 44 -1.83 -1.92 2.90
C ALA A 44 -2.24 -0.49 3.28
N ARG A 45 -1.28 0.41 3.54
CA ARG A 45 -1.54 1.80 3.92
C ARG A 45 -2.37 2.54 2.89
N THR A 46 -3.17 3.46 3.40
CA THR A 46 -3.97 4.39 2.59
C THR A 46 -3.11 5.57 2.12
N PRO A 47 -3.50 6.26 1.04
CA PRO A 47 -2.85 7.50 0.61
C PRO A 47 -2.63 8.51 1.74
N PHE A 48 -3.59 8.62 2.66
CA PHE A 48 -3.56 9.58 3.76
C PHE A 48 -2.47 9.31 4.79
N SER A 49 -2.12 8.04 5.03
CA SER A 49 -1.07 7.67 5.99
C SER A 49 0.30 7.47 5.35
N VAL A 50 0.36 7.15 4.06
CA VAL A 50 1.62 6.87 3.36
C VAL A 50 2.28 8.13 2.79
N LEU A 51 1.50 9.11 2.32
CA LEU A 51 2.03 10.31 1.67
C LEU A 51 2.96 11.12 2.58
N PRO A 52 2.57 11.48 3.82
CA PRO A 52 3.46 12.20 4.73
C PRO A 52 4.69 11.37 5.13
N LEU A 53 4.54 10.04 5.17
CA LEU A 53 5.62 9.13 5.58
C LEU A 53 6.75 9.07 4.53
N LEU A 54 6.41 9.18 3.25
CA LEU A 54 7.35 9.07 2.14
C LEU A 54 7.78 10.42 1.56
N GLU A 55 7.35 11.54 2.14
CA GLU A 55 7.65 12.91 1.66
C GLU A 55 9.16 13.17 1.48
N GLY A 56 10.00 12.54 2.30
CA GLY A 56 11.46 12.66 2.20
C GLY A 56 12.12 11.94 1.03
N LEU A 57 11.39 11.10 0.28
CA LEU A 57 11.93 10.31 -0.83
C LEU A 57 11.40 10.84 -2.18
N PRO A 58 12.28 11.06 -3.19
CA PRO A 58 11.88 11.53 -4.51
C PRO A 58 11.30 10.39 -5.36
N LEU A 59 10.23 9.74 -4.87
CA LEU A 59 9.54 8.66 -5.55
C LEU A 59 8.70 9.22 -6.71
N ARG A 60 9.04 8.79 -7.92
CA ARG A 60 8.36 9.25 -9.16
C ARG A 60 7.47 8.20 -9.80
N LEU A 61 7.63 6.93 -9.40
CA LEU A 61 6.91 5.80 -9.97
C LEU A 61 5.58 5.55 -9.22
N PRO A 62 4.60 4.85 -9.81
CA PRO A 62 3.32 4.61 -9.16
C PRO A 62 3.43 3.69 -7.93
N TRP A 63 2.70 4.03 -6.87
CA TRP A 63 2.67 3.31 -5.59
C TRP A 63 1.45 2.40 -5.54
N ILE A 64 1.63 1.15 -5.12
CA ILE A 64 0.54 0.22 -4.88
C ILE A 64 0.08 0.44 -3.43
N LEU A 65 -1.16 0.87 -3.23
CA LEU A 65 -1.70 1.22 -1.92
C LEU A 65 -2.96 0.40 -1.63
N MET A 66 -3.36 0.34 -0.36
CA MET A 66 -4.60 -0.31 0.08
C MET A 66 -4.66 -1.76 -0.42
N ASN A 67 -3.56 -2.49 -0.23
CA ASN A 67 -3.38 -3.88 -0.69
C ASN A 67 -3.63 -4.07 -2.19
N GLY A 68 -3.41 -3.02 -3.00
CA GLY A 68 -3.63 -3.05 -4.45
C GLY A 68 -5.05 -2.74 -4.88
N ALA A 69 -5.90 -2.20 -3.99
CA ALA A 69 -7.17 -1.59 -4.39
C ALA A 69 -6.97 -0.25 -5.11
N LEU A 70 -5.79 0.36 -4.99
CA LEU A 70 -5.47 1.65 -5.60
C LEU A 70 -3.99 1.69 -6.02
N ILE A 71 -3.73 2.22 -7.21
CA ILE A 71 -2.39 2.68 -7.59
C ILE A 71 -2.41 4.19 -7.61
N TYR A 72 -1.44 4.82 -6.94
CA TYR A 72 -1.25 6.26 -6.90
C TYR A 72 -0.03 6.67 -7.73
N ALA A 73 -0.20 7.60 -8.67
CA ALA A 73 0.89 8.16 -9.44
C ALA A 73 1.30 9.53 -8.85
N PRO A 74 2.47 9.62 -8.17
CA PRO A 74 2.83 10.80 -7.37
C PRO A 74 3.20 12.04 -8.19
N VAL A 75 3.66 11.88 -9.44
CA VAL A 75 4.08 13.00 -10.29
C VAL A 75 2.86 13.71 -10.88
N GLU A 76 1.93 12.94 -11.42
CA GLU A 76 0.69 13.43 -12.01
C GLU A 76 -0.41 13.67 -10.97
N ALA A 77 -0.20 13.20 -9.74
CA ALA A 77 -1.12 13.31 -8.62
C ALA A 77 -2.54 12.77 -8.90
N HIS A 78 -2.63 11.60 -9.55
CA HIS A 78 -3.88 10.90 -9.83
C HIS A 78 -3.78 9.40 -9.50
N CYS A 79 -4.90 8.69 -9.63
CA CYS A 79 -4.99 7.26 -9.39
C CYS A 79 -5.27 6.51 -10.71
N PRO A 80 -4.24 6.07 -11.46
CA PRO A 80 -4.43 5.43 -12.77
C PRO A 80 -5.14 4.08 -12.72
N TYR A 81 -5.22 3.47 -11.54
CA TYR A 81 -5.91 2.21 -11.33
C TYR A 81 -6.61 2.22 -9.97
N THR A 82 -7.85 1.72 -9.97
CA THR A 82 -8.63 1.43 -8.77
C THR A 82 -9.41 0.13 -8.95
N CYS A 83 -9.70 -0.55 -7.84
CA CYS A 83 -10.52 -1.76 -7.78
C CYS A 83 -11.63 -1.56 -6.75
N PRO A 84 -12.73 -0.86 -7.13
CA PRO A 84 -13.84 -0.62 -6.22
C PRO A 84 -14.65 -1.89 -5.97
N LEU A 85 -15.37 -1.91 -4.85
CA LEU A 85 -16.36 -2.91 -4.52
C LEU A 85 -17.53 -2.86 -5.50
N THR A 86 -18.10 -4.03 -5.80
CA THR A 86 -19.37 -4.11 -6.53
C THR A 86 -20.54 -3.64 -5.65
N PRO A 87 -21.70 -3.27 -6.23
CA PRO A 87 -22.88 -2.90 -5.44
C PRO A 87 -23.31 -3.99 -4.44
N CYS A 88 -23.15 -5.27 -4.79
CA CYS A 88 -23.46 -6.40 -3.90
C CYS A 88 -22.46 -6.50 -2.75
N GLU A 89 -21.17 -6.35 -3.02
CA GLU A 89 -20.09 -6.32 -2.02
C GLU A 89 -20.29 -5.16 -1.03
N TRP A 90 -20.60 -3.97 -1.56
CA TRP A 90 -20.90 -2.80 -0.75
C TRP A 90 -22.12 -3.01 0.14
N ALA A 91 -23.21 -3.58 -0.39
CA ALA A 91 -24.41 -3.86 0.40
C ALA A 91 -24.16 -4.89 1.51
N ALA A 92 -23.32 -5.90 1.24
CA ALA A 92 -22.88 -6.87 2.25
C ALA A 92 -22.06 -6.19 3.35
N LEU A 93 -21.15 -5.29 2.99
CA LEU A 93 -20.36 -4.51 3.95
C LEU A 93 -21.24 -3.62 4.83
N ALA A 94 -22.15 -2.86 4.24
CA ALA A 94 -23.08 -1.99 4.96
C ALA A 94 -23.98 -2.78 5.92
N ARG A 95 -24.43 -3.98 5.51
CA ARG A 95 -25.19 -4.88 6.38
C ARG A 95 -24.34 -5.38 7.55
N ALA A 96 -23.10 -5.79 7.31
CA ALA A 96 -22.19 -6.27 8.35
C ALA A 96 -21.81 -5.18 9.37
N GLU A 97 -21.59 -3.93 8.93
CA GLU A 97 -21.40 -2.79 9.85
C GLU A 97 -22.61 -2.65 10.79
N ARG A 98 -23.83 -2.68 10.23
CA ARG A 98 -25.08 -2.52 11.00
C ARG A 98 -25.32 -3.67 11.99
N GLU A 99 -25.08 -4.91 11.57
CA GLU A 99 -25.32 -6.10 12.41
C GLU A 99 -24.27 -6.25 13.52
N SER A 100 -23.01 -5.89 13.25
CA SER A 100 -21.93 -5.97 14.24
C SER A 100 -21.89 -4.76 15.19
N GLY A 101 -22.47 -3.63 14.78
CA GLY A 101 -22.40 -2.36 15.51
C GLY A 101 -21.03 -1.67 15.40
N VAL A 102 -20.14 -2.16 14.54
CA VAL A 102 -18.80 -1.61 14.32
C VAL A 102 -18.86 -0.53 13.25
N ALA A 103 -18.27 0.62 13.56
CA ALA A 103 -18.02 1.68 12.60
C ALA A 103 -16.53 1.78 12.26
N GLY A 104 -16.21 1.83 10.96
CA GLY A 104 -14.85 1.99 10.48
C GLY A 104 -14.64 3.29 9.69
N LEU A 105 -13.51 3.35 9.00
CA LEU A 105 -13.18 4.31 7.94
C LEU A 105 -13.46 3.66 6.58
N LEU A 106 -14.03 4.40 5.64
CA LEU A 106 -14.37 3.93 4.30
C LEU A 106 -13.75 4.91 3.32
N PHE A 107 -13.05 4.37 2.33
CA PHE A 107 -12.27 5.13 1.38
C PHE A 107 -12.90 5.00 0.01
N THR A 108 -13.36 6.12 -0.53
CA THR A 108 -14.08 6.18 -1.80
C THR A 108 -13.29 7.00 -2.82
N LEU A 109 -13.58 6.80 -4.10
CA LEU A 109 -13.10 7.65 -5.18
C LEU A 109 -14.23 8.58 -5.63
N GLU A 110 -14.06 9.88 -5.41
CA GLU A 110 -15.00 10.95 -5.77
C GLU A 110 -14.27 11.98 -6.63
N GLU A 111 -14.74 12.23 -7.85
CA GLU A 111 -14.13 13.22 -8.76
C GLU A 111 -12.62 13.01 -8.99
N GLY A 112 -12.18 11.74 -9.03
CA GLY A 112 -10.77 11.37 -9.18
C GLY A 112 -9.92 11.55 -7.91
N ARG A 113 -10.54 11.93 -6.79
CA ARG A 113 -9.88 12.10 -5.49
C ARG A 113 -10.32 11.02 -4.52
N VAL A 114 -9.39 10.60 -3.66
CA VAL A 114 -9.68 9.67 -2.58
C VAL A 114 -10.27 10.45 -1.41
N ARG A 115 -11.44 10.03 -0.95
CA ARG A 115 -12.12 10.60 0.21
C ARG A 115 -12.28 9.58 1.30
N CYS A 116 -11.94 9.99 2.53
CA CYS A 116 -12.16 9.20 3.73
C CYS A 116 -13.48 9.59 4.39
N HIS A 117 -14.33 8.60 4.62
CA HIS A 117 -15.61 8.73 5.29
C HIS A 117 -15.53 8.06 6.65
N CYS A 118 -16.06 8.72 7.67
CA CYS A 118 -16.05 8.26 9.05
C CYS A 118 -17.47 8.27 9.60
N ALA A 119 -17.89 7.19 10.26
CA ALA A 119 -19.22 7.17 10.87
C ALA A 119 -19.27 8.15 12.05
N PRO A 120 -20.43 8.76 12.36
CA PRO A 120 -20.57 9.63 13.53
C PRO A 120 -20.24 8.94 14.87
N SER A 121 -20.41 7.62 14.94
CA SER A 121 -20.07 6.78 16.10
C SER A 121 -18.59 6.44 16.23
N ALA A 122 -17.79 6.75 15.21
CA ALA A 122 -16.37 6.45 15.21
C ALA A 122 -15.65 7.36 16.22
N PRO A 123 -14.74 6.82 17.05
CA PRO A 123 -14.20 7.56 18.18
C PRO A 123 -13.31 8.75 17.72
N PRO A 124 -13.25 9.86 18.48
CA PRO A 124 -12.46 11.05 18.15
C PRO A 124 -10.99 10.82 17.75
N PRO A 125 -10.26 9.79 18.26
CA PRO A 125 -8.89 9.52 17.85
C PRO A 125 -8.71 9.21 16.36
N LEU A 126 -9.75 8.81 15.64
CA LEU A 126 -9.71 8.68 14.18
C LEU A 126 -9.57 10.03 13.47
N GLN A 127 -9.87 11.14 14.15
CA GLN A 127 -9.60 12.50 13.64
C GLN A 127 -8.11 12.86 13.67
N HIS A 128 -7.30 12.21 14.53
CA HIS A 128 -5.84 12.40 14.58
C HIS A 128 -5.09 11.62 13.49
N TYR A 129 -5.75 10.64 12.87
CA TYR A 129 -5.16 9.88 11.76
C TYR A 129 -4.98 10.74 10.49
N PHE A 130 -5.57 11.94 10.47
CA PHE A 130 -5.59 12.86 9.33
C PHE A 130 -5.25 14.27 9.80
N ASP A 131 -3.97 14.62 9.74
CA ASP A 131 -3.54 16.02 9.90
C ASP A 131 -4.06 16.82 8.70
N ARG A 132 -5.20 17.51 8.89
CA ARG A 132 -5.85 18.31 7.84
C ARG A 132 -4.94 19.42 7.29
N ALA A 133 -4.00 19.92 8.09
CA ALA A 133 -3.04 20.92 7.65
C ALA A 133 -1.97 20.29 6.75
N ALA A 134 -1.48 19.10 7.09
CA ALA A 134 -0.55 18.36 6.25
C ALA A 134 -1.19 17.87 4.94
N LEU A 135 -2.45 17.44 4.99
CA LEU A 135 -3.13 16.84 3.84
C LEU A 135 -3.52 17.83 2.74
N ARG A 136 -3.58 19.13 3.03
CA ARG A 136 -3.94 20.18 2.04
C ARG A 136 -3.00 20.24 0.83
N HIS A 137 -1.80 19.69 0.96
CA HIS A 137 -0.76 19.71 -0.07
C HIS A 137 -0.92 18.57 -1.10
N TYR A 138 -1.83 17.62 -0.85
CA TYR A 138 -2.02 16.46 -1.72
C TYR A 138 -3.35 16.56 -2.49
N PRO A 139 -3.34 16.97 -3.76
CA PRO A 139 -4.57 17.27 -4.52
C PRO A 139 -5.41 16.02 -4.85
N VAL A 140 -4.80 14.84 -4.76
CA VAL A 140 -5.48 13.54 -4.89
C VAL A 140 -6.36 13.22 -3.69
N LEU A 141 -6.21 13.92 -2.57
CA LEU A 141 -6.95 13.67 -1.34
C LEU A 141 -8.03 14.71 -1.14
N TRP A 142 -9.21 14.27 -0.72
CA TRP A 142 -10.21 15.18 -0.22
C TRP A 142 -9.80 15.69 1.17
N ASN A 143 -9.69 17.01 1.33
CA ASN A 143 -9.34 17.58 2.64
C ASN A 143 -10.55 17.59 3.57
N GLY A 144 -10.58 16.66 4.51
CA GLY A 144 -11.62 16.52 5.52
C GLY A 144 -12.35 15.18 5.45
N PHE A 145 -13.20 14.94 6.46
CA PHE A 145 -14.02 13.74 6.52
C PHE A 145 -15.35 13.95 5.80
N GLY A 146 -15.79 12.97 5.02
CA GLY A 146 -17.23 12.79 4.83
C GLY A 146 -17.85 12.23 6.12
N ARG A 147 -18.97 12.81 6.57
CA ARG A 147 -19.85 12.14 7.52
C ARG A 147 -20.68 11.13 6.74
N ARG A 148 -21.03 10.00 7.37
CA ARG A 148 -21.85 8.97 6.73
C ARG A 148 -23.30 8.96 7.21
N ALA A 149 -24.21 8.84 6.25
CA ALA A 149 -25.47 8.11 6.28
C ALA A 149 -25.48 7.03 5.19
N ALA A 150 -26.20 5.92 5.39
CA ALA A 150 -26.12 4.75 4.48
C ALA A 150 -26.52 5.06 3.02
N TRP A 151 -27.42 6.02 2.80
CA TRP A 151 -27.85 6.47 1.48
C TRP A 151 -26.90 7.48 0.83
N GLU A 152 -25.93 8.04 1.58
CA GLU A 152 -25.00 9.05 1.06
C GLU A 152 -23.83 8.43 0.27
N LEU A 153 -23.58 7.13 0.40
CA LEU A 153 -22.53 6.41 -0.33
C LEU A 153 -23.10 5.41 -1.36
N GLU A 154 -24.42 5.39 -1.53
CA GLU A 154 -25.07 4.53 -2.49
C GLU A 154 -24.66 4.99 -3.90
N ASN A 155 -23.95 4.13 -4.63
CA ASN A 155 -23.32 4.38 -5.94
C ASN A 155 -21.98 5.14 -5.94
N THR A 156 -21.36 5.38 -4.79
CA THR A 156 -19.97 5.90 -4.76
C THR A 156 -18.98 4.73 -4.86
N PRO A 157 -17.96 4.79 -5.74
CA PRO A 157 -16.93 3.75 -5.82
C PRO A 157 -16.18 3.61 -4.49
N LEU A 158 -16.53 2.59 -3.72
CA LEU A 158 -15.88 2.27 -2.45
C LEU A 158 -14.66 1.38 -2.72
N LEU A 159 -13.49 1.81 -2.30
CA LEU A 159 -12.23 1.10 -2.53
C LEU A 159 -11.83 0.19 -1.37
N TYR A 160 -12.12 0.63 -0.14
CA TYR A 160 -11.56 -0.01 1.06
C TYR A 160 -12.35 0.37 2.31
N GLY A 161 -12.54 -0.59 3.20
CA GLY A 161 -12.99 -0.39 4.56
C GLY A 161 -11.89 -0.75 5.55
N MET A 162 -11.64 0.13 6.53
CA MET A 162 -10.66 -0.07 7.59
C MET A 162 -11.34 0.08 8.94
N TYR A 163 -11.39 -1.01 9.69
CA TYR A 163 -12.06 -1.11 10.97
C TYR A 163 -11.03 -1.35 12.06
N LEU A 164 -11.19 -0.66 13.19
CA LEU A 164 -10.23 -0.68 14.29
C LEU A 164 -10.98 -0.84 15.60
N ASP A 165 -10.47 -1.70 16.47
CA ASP A 165 -10.98 -1.87 17.83
C ASP A 165 -9.81 -2.24 18.76
N HIS A 166 -9.97 -1.99 20.06
CA HIS A 166 -9.05 -2.47 21.07
C HIS A 166 -9.22 -3.94 21.40
N ARG A 167 -10.40 -4.50 21.10
CA ARG A 167 -10.70 -5.92 21.31
C ARG A 167 -11.17 -6.58 20.01
N PRO A 168 -10.75 -7.82 19.75
CA PRO A 168 -10.99 -8.47 18.46
C PRO A 168 -12.44 -8.91 18.23
N GLU A 169 -13.27 -9.04 19.27
CA GLU A 169 -14.51 -9.82 19.16
C GLU A 169 -15.57 -9.14 18.28
N ALA A 170 -15.67 -7.81 18.30
CA ALA A 170 -16.62 -7.10 17.45
C ALA A 170 -16.20 -7.16 15.97
N LEU A 171 -14.90 -7.01 15.70
CA LEU A 171 -14.32 -7.16 14.38
C LEU A 171 -14.46 -8.60 13.86
N ALA A 172 -14.24 -9.60 14.71
CA ALA A 172 -14.41 -11.01 14.37
C ALA A 172 -15.85 -11.33 13.98
N ARG A 173 -16.84 -10.86 14.76
CA ARG A 173 -18.27 -11.01 14.40
C ARG A 173 -18.60 -10.34 13.07
N MET A 174 -18.02 -9.16 12.81
CA MET A 174 -18.19 -8.48 11.53
C MET A 174 -17.60 -9.28 10.37
N ALA A 175 -16.38 -9.80 10.52
CA ALA A 175 -15.70 -10.62 9.53
C ALA A 175 -16.48 -11.92 9.22
N GLU A 176 -17.01 -12.58 10.25
CA GLU A 176 -17.90 -13.75 10.10
C GLU A 176 -19.16 -13.40 9.31
N GLY A 177 -19.78 -12.25 9.60
CA GLY A 177 -20.98 -11.76 8.91
C GLY A 177 -20.76 -11.41 7.44
N LEU A 178 -19.55 -10.96 7.08
CA LEU A 178 -19.17 -10.67 5.69
C LEU A 178 -19.06 -11.94 4.84
N GLY A 179 -18.64 -13.07 5.44
CA GLY A 179 -18.60 -14.37 4.78
C GLY A 179 -17.84 -14.38 3.43
N LYS A 180 -18.34 -15.13 2.44
CA LYS A 180 -17.77 -15.20 1.07
C LYS A 180 -18.43 -14.21 0.10
N ALA A 181 -18.64 -12.96 0.52
CA ALA A 181 -19.34 -11.96 -0.28
C ALA A 181 -18.51 -11.36 -1.45
N GLY A 182 -17.51 -12.09 -1.99
CA GLY A 182 -16.60 -11.54 -3.01
C GLY A 182 -15.61 -10.52 -2.46
N LEU A 183 -15.41 -10.50 -1.14
CA LEU A 183 -14.52 -9.60 -0.42
C LEU A 183 -13.28 -10.35 0.08
N THR A 184 -12.15 -9.64 0.12
CA THR A 184 -10.97 -10.05 0.89
C THR A 184 -11.01 -9.38 2.25
N LEU A 185 -10.69 -10.15 3.30
CA LEU A 185 -10.70 -9.72 4.68
C LEU A 185 -9.32 -9.96 5.29
N ASP A 186 -8.61 -8.88 5.64
CA ASP A 186 -7.36 -8.95 6.38
C ASP A 186 -7.65 -8.61 7.85
N PHE A 187 -7.60 -9.63 8.71
CA PHE A 187 -7.85 -9.50 10.16
C PHE A 187 -6.58 -9.78 10.95
N TYR A 188 -6.01 -8.76 11.60
CA TYR A 188 -4.72 -8.87 12.27
C TYR A 188 -4.57 -7.88 13.43
N GLN A 189 -3.60 -8.15 14.30
CA GLN A 189 -3.20 -7.26 15.40
C GLN A 189 -2.13 -6.29 14.90
N ASP A 190 -2.24 -5.01 15.25
CA ASP A 190 -1.29 -3.97 14.86
C ASP A 190 0.12 -4.27 15.39
N ILE A 191 1.11 -4.23 14.50
CA ILE A 191 2.52 -4.46 14.85
C ILE A 191 3.12 -3.28 15.63
N TYR A 192 2.49 -2.11 15.58
CA TYR A 192 2.95 -0.89 16.28
C TYR A 192 2.21 -0.64 17.60
N THR A 193 0.96 -1.11 17.70
CA THR A 193 0.10 -0.90 18.86
C THR A 193 -0.54 -2.21 19.32
N SER A 194 0.07 -2.92 20.27
CA SER A 194 -0.40 -4.25 20.70
C SER A 194 -1.86 -4.28 21.19
N SER A 195 -2.41 -3.17 21.65
CA SER A 195 -3.82 -3.07 22.05
C SER A 195 -4.78 -2.76 20.90
N ARG A 196 -4.35 -2.85 19.64
CA ARG A 196 -5.17 -2.48 18.47
C ARG A 196 -5.27 -3.64 17.50
N TRP A 197 -6.50 -3.87 17.04
CA TRP A 197 -6.84 -4.85 16.01
C TRP A 197 -7.37 -4.14 14.78
N TYR A 198 -7.03 -4.67 13.61
CA TYR A 198 -7.50 -4.21 12.31
C TYR A 198 -8.35 -5.29 11.67
N LEU A 199 -9.46 -4.87 11.06
CA LEU A 199 -10.14 -5.60 10.00
C LEU A 199 -10.16 -4.69 8.78
N GLU A 200 -9.47 -5.10 7.74
CA GLU A 200 -9.48 -4.42 6.45
C GLU A 200 -10.33 -5.22 5.46
N VAL A 201 -11.19 -4.52 4.72
CA VAL A 201 -12.18 -5.12 3.82
C VAL A 201 -12.08 -4.45 2.45
N TYR A 202 -11.86 -5.25 1.42
CA TYR A 202 -11.72 -4.74 0.06
C TYR A 202 -12.16 -5.78 -0.98
N SER A 203 -12.26 -5.37 -2.25
CA SER A 203 -12.68 -6.29 -3.32
C SER A 203 -11.74 -7.48 -3.44
N ALA A 204 -12.28 -8.68 -3.65
CA ALA A 204 -11.45 -9.87 -3.94
C ALA A 204 -10.64 -9.75 -5.24
N GLY A 205 -10.97 -8.79 -6.11
CA GLY A 205 -10.15 -8.45 -7.28
C GLY A 205 -8.86 -7.70 -6.97
N ALA A 206 -8.74 -7.12 -5.77
CA ALA A 206 -7.58 -6.36 -5.35
C ALA A 206 -6.56 -7.25 -4.62
N SER A 207 -5.30 -7.10 -5.01
CA SER A 207 -4.12 -7.66 -4.32
C SER A 207 -2.87 -6.92 -4.78
N LYS A 208 -1.80 -6.96 -3.98
CA LYS A 208 -0.49 -6.43 -4.41
C LYS A 208 -0.06 -7.09 -5.73
N GLY A 209 -0.27 -8.40 -5.88
CA GLY A 209 0.01 -9.13 -7.12
C GLY A 209 -0.82 -8.67 -8.33
N ALA A 210 -2.12 -8.41 -8.16
CA ALA A 210 -2.96 -7.87 -9.23
C ALA A 210 -2.46 -6.49 -9.70
N ALA A 211 -2.08 -5.63 -8.76
CA ALA A 211 -1.52 -4.31 -9.05
C ALA A 211 -0.14 -4.39 -9.72
N VAL A 212 0.73 -5.32 -9.32
CA VAL A 212 2.00 -5.61 -10.02
C VAL A 212 1.75 -6.01 -11.48
N ASN A 213 0.76 -6.87 -11.73
CA ASN A 213 0.38 -7.26 -13.09
C ASN A 213 -0.22 -6.10 -13.90
N TRP A 214 -0.87 -5.14 -13.24
CA TRP A 214 -1.28 -3.89 -13.88
C TRP A 214 -0.06 -3.05 -14.30
N LEU A 215 0.92 -2.86 -13.40
CA LEU A 215 2.16 -2.14 -13.71
C LEU A 215 2.94 -2.80 -14.85
N ARG A 216 3.05 -4.13 -14.86
CA ARG A 216 3.73 -4.86 -15.94
C ARG A 216 3.08 -4.60 -17.29
N ARG A 217 1.74 -4.69 -17.37
CA ARG A 217 0.99 -4.54 -18.63
C ARG A 217 0.91 -3.11 -19.13
N ASN A 218 0.67 -2.15 -18.24
CA ASN A 218 0.40 -0.77 -18.62
C ASN A 218 1.65 0.10 -18.64
N CYS A 219 2.62 -0.20 -17.77
CA CYS A 219 3.85 0.58 -17.60
C CYS A 219 5.10 -0.12 -18.16
N GLY A 220 5.02 -1.39 -18.55
CA GLY A 220 6.12 -2.13 -19.18
C GLY A 220 7.27 -2.52 -18.24
N PHE A 221 7.03 -2.50 -16.92
CA PHE A 221 8.04 -2.92 -15.95
C PHE A 221 8.24 -4.44 -15.97
N SER A 222 9.49 -4.87 -16.21
CA SER A 222 9.95 -6.25 -16.10
C SER A 222 11.49 -6.30 -16.20
N PRO A 223 12.18 -7.16 -15.43
CA PRO A 223 11.65 -7.95 -14.33
C PRO A 223 11.28 -7.07 -13.12
N ILE A 224 10.49 -7.59 -12.20
CA ILE A 224 10.08 -6.92 -10.98
C ILE A 224 10.65 -7.69 -9.79
N VAL A 225 11.29 -6.96 -8.87
CA VAL A 225 11.87 -7.48 -7.64
C VAL A 225 11.03 -6.99 -6.47
N GLY A 226 10.44 -7.91 -5.71
CA GLY A 226 9.60 -7.60 -4.54
C GLY A 226 10.34 -7.79 -3.21
N PHE A 227 10.06 -6.93 -2.23
CA PHE A 227 10.47 -7.08 -0.84
C PHE A 227 9.24 -7.11 0.07
N GLY A 228 9.23 -8.00 1.06
CA GLY A 228 8.08 -8.15 1.97
C GLY A 228 8.39 -8.94 3.23
N ASP A 229 7.44 -8.96 4.14
CA ASP A 229 7.52 -9.67 5.42
C ASP A 229 6.24 -10.42 5.81
N GLY A 230 5.08 -9.89 5.40
CA GLY A 230 3.76 -10.33 5.84
C GLY A 230 3.09 -11.38 4.94
N TYR A 231 1.90 -11.82 5.37
CA TYR A 231 1.09 -12.77 4.60
C TYR A 231 0.51 -12.15 3.30
N ASN A 232 0.17 -10.86 3.33
CA ASN A 232 -0.33 -10.12 2.17
C ASN A 232 0.74 -9.99 1.04
N ASP A 233 2.02 -10.13 1.38
CA ASP A 233 3.13 -10.13 0.42
C ASP A 233 3.30 -11.44 -0.36
N GLN A 234 2.58 -12.50 0.00
CA GLN A 234 2.59 -13.73 -0.82
C GLN A 234 2.09 -13.45 -2.24
N SER A 235 1.04 -12.61 -2.37
CA SER A 235 0.55 -12.18 -3.69
C SER A 235 1.56 -11.32 -4.45
N LEU A 236 2.36 -10.51 -3.73
CA LEU A 236 3.44 -9.73 -4.30
C LEU A 236 4.54 -10.65 -4.85
N PHE A 237 4.99 -11.62 -4.05
CA PHE A 237 6.07 -12.54 -4.44
C PHE A 237 5.66 -13.42 -5.62
N ALA A 238 4.41 -13.92 -5.62
CA ALA A 238 3.88 -14.70 -6.74
C ALA A 238 3.83 -13.94 -8.06
N ALA A 239 3.76 -12.59 -8.03
CA ALA A 239 3.71 -11.74 -9.21
C ALA A 239 5.07 -11.18 -9.64
N CYS A 240 6.12 -11.34 -8.82
CA CYS A 240 7.48 -10.86 -9.07
C CYS A 240 8.38 -11.97 -9.60
N GLU A 241 9.37 -11.60 -10.40
CA GLU A 241 10.40 -12.50 -10.91
C GLU A 241 11.45 -12.83 -9.83
N GLU A 242 11.74 -11.90 -8.92
CA GLU A 242 12.55 -12.13 -7.72
C GLU A 242 11.78 -11.63 -6.48
N GLY A 243 11.75 -12.41 -5.39
CA GLY A 243 11.13 -12.03 -4.12
C GLY A 243 12.11 -12.16 -2.96
N TYR A 244 12.32 -11.10 -2.19
CA TYR A 244 13.27 -11.08 -1.07
C TYR A 244 12.55 -10.84 0.25
N ALA A 245 12.50 -11.87 1.09
CA ALA A 245 11.93 -11.76 2.43
C ALA A 245 12.96 -11.13 3.38
N VAL A 246 12.54 -10.13 4.16
CA VAL A 246 13.38 -9.63 5.26
C VAL A 246 13.52 -10.69 6.35
N SER A 247 14.60 -10.67 7.13
CA SER A 247 14.86 -11.74 8.11
C SER A 247 13.82 -11.81 9.25
N ASN A 248 13.03 -10.76 9.48
CA ASN A 248 11.88 -10.74 10.39
C ASN A 248 10.56 -11.22 9.74
N ALA A 249 10.56 -11.59 8.46
CA ALA A 249 9.36 -12.06 7.74
C ALA A 249 8.79 -13.36 8.32
N CYS A 250 7.49 -13.57 8.06
CA CYS A 250 6.83 -14.82 8.42
C CYS A 250 7.47 -16.03 7.72
N PRO A 251 7.46 -17.22 8.34
CA PRO A 251 8.04 -18.44 7.75
C PRO A 251 7.48 -18.78 6.37
N GLU A 252 6.19 -18.52 6.14
CA GLU A 252 5.46 -18.79 4.90
C GLU A 252 6.05 -18.00 3.74
N LEU A 253 6.29 -16.71 3.92
CA LEU A 253 6.86 -15.85 2.89
C LEU A 253 8.32 -16.21 2.62
N LYS A 254 9.11 -16.50 3.66
CA LYS A 254 10.51 -16.95 3.52
C LYS A 254 10.64 -18.21 2.67
N ARG A 255 9.69 -19.15 2.75
CA ARG A 255 9.68 -20.37 1.92
C ARG A 255 9.45 -20.08 0.43
N GLN A 256 8.81 -18.96 0.10
CA GLN A 256 8.54 -18.54 -1.28
C GLN A 256 9.62 -17.59 -1.83
N ALA A 257 10.52 -17.11 -0.97
CA ALA A 257 11.50 -16.10 -1.33
C ALA A 257 12.63 -16.67 -2.20
N THR A 258 13.08 -15.89 -3.19
CA THR A 258 14.34 -16.09 -3.91
C THR A 258 15.54 -16.00 -2.97
N GLY A 259 15.46 -15.15 -1.95
CA GLY A 259 16.48 -15.02 -0.92
C GLY A 259 15.98 -14.30 0.32
N ILE A 260 16.76 -14.40 1.39
CA ILE A 260 16.48 -13.71 2.65
C ILE A 260 17.52 -12.60 2.83
N ILE A 261 17.07 -11.40 3.15
CA ILE A 261 17.91 -10.21 3.40
C ILE A 261 17.86 -9.81 4.87
N GLY A 262 18.60 -8.77 5.27
CA GLY A 262 18.54 -8.21 6.62
C GLY A 262 17.12 -7.84 7.05
N SER A 263 16.88 -7.72 8.36
CA SER A 263 15.57 -7.28 8.85
C SER A 263 15.32 -5.81 8.54
N ASN A 264 14.07 -5.38 8.73
CA ASN A 264 13.70 -3.96 8.66
C ASN A 264 14.53 -3.07 9.60
N VAL A 265 14.84 -3.53 10.81
CA VAL A 265 15.69 -2.78 11.77
C VAL A 265 17.18 -2.81 11.43
N GLN A 266 17.58 -3.62 10.44
CA GLN A 266 18.93 -3.68 9.88
C GLN A 266 19.03 -2.97 8.53
N ASP A 267 18.02 -2.17 8.15
CA ASP A 267 17.93 -1.50 6.85
C ASP A 267 18.03 -2.46 5.66
N GLY A 268 17.52 -3.68 5.82
CA GLY A 268 17.77 -4.80 4.91
C GLY A 268 17.50 -4.47 3.45
N VAL A 269 16.38 -3.78 3.16
CA VAL A 269 16.01 -3.36 1.80
C VAL A 269 17.00 -2.34 1.25
N ALA A 270 17.34 -1.29 2.00
CA ALA A 270 18.25 -0.25 1.56
C ALA A 270 19.68 -0.79 1.33
N VAL A 271 20.16 -1.65 2.25
CA VAL A 271 21.45 -2.34 2.11
C VAL A 271 21.45 -3.24 0.88
N TYR A 272 20.39 -4.04 0.67
CA TYR A 272 20.27 -4.89 -0.49
C TYR A 272 20.30 -4.09 -1.80
N LEU A 273 19.52 -3.01 -1.90
CA LEU A 273 19.47 -2.16 -3.08
C LEU A 273 20.83 -1.52 -3.37
N LYS A 274 21.53 -1.01 -2.35
CA LYS A 274 22.87 -0.45 -2.49
C LYS A 274 23.87 -1.46 -3.03
N GLU A 275 23.86 -2.69 -2.53
CA GLU A 275 24.77 -3.74 -2.99
C GLU A 275 24.36 -4.33 -4.35
N ARG A 276 23.07 -4.36 -4.68
CA ARG A 276 22.59 -4.72 -6.03
C ARG A 276 22.99 -3.66 -7.05
N TRP A 277 22.86 -2.38 -6.71
CA TRP A 277 23.23 -1.25 -7.56
C TRP A 277 24.70 -1.24 -7.96
N LYS A 278 25.61 -1.58 -7.03
CA LYS A 278 27.05 -1.68 -7.32
C LYS A 278 27.41 -2.82 -8.27
N ARG A 279 26.61 -3.89 -8.29
CA ARG A 279 26.90 -5.11 -9.08
C ARG A 279 26.31 -5.06 -10.48
N GLU A 280 25.22 -4.32 -10.68
CA GLU A 280 24.53 -4.20 -11.97
C GLU A 280 24.86 -2.88 -12.67
N THR A 281 26.15 -2.71 -13.01
CA THR A 281 26.66 -1.62 -13.84
C THR A 281 26.97 -2.13 -15.26
N ASP A 282 26.86 -1.26 -16.25
CA ASP A 282 27.26 -1.50 -17.63
C ASP A 282 28.80 -1.56 -17.77
N SER A 283 29.26 -1.77 -18.99
CA SER A 283 30.68 -1.85 -19.33
C SER A 283 31.48 -0.58 -19.05
N ALA A 284 30.82 0.58 -18.86
CA ALA A 284 31.44 1.85 -18.48
C ALA A 284 31.42 2.09 -16.96
N GLY A 285 30.84 1.17 -16.18
CA GLY A 285 30.64 1.33 -14.73
C GLY A 285 29.42 2.17 -14.38
N GLU A 286 28.58 2.54 -15.35
CA GLU A 286 27.33 3.26 -15.13
C GLU A 286 26.21 2.27 -14.78
N PRO A 287 25.31 2.57 -13.83
CA PRO A 287 24.25 1.63 -13.45
C PRO A 287 23.36 1.23 -14.64
N LEU A 288 23.09 -0.07 -14.84
CA LEU A 288 22.24 -0.57 -15.95
C LEU A 288 20.79 -0.05 -15.92
N PHE A 289 20.41 0.60 -14.82
CA PHE A 289 19.10 1.17 -14.59
C PHE A 289 18.97 2.62 -15.09
N PHE A 290 20.03 3.20 -15.63
CA PHE A 290 20.08 4.59 -16.07
C PHE A 290 19.26 4.81 -17.36
N LYS A 291 18.12 5.48 -17.25
CA LYS A 291 17.50 6.21 -18.36
C LYS A 291 17.08 7.59 -17.88
N HIS A 292 17.80 8.61 -18.29
CA HIS A 292 17.36 9.99 -18.14
C HIS A 292 15.96 10.14 -18.77
N GLY A 293 15.01 10.70 -18.01
CA GLY A 293 13.65 10.94 -18.51
C GLY A 293 12.85 9.66 -18.75
N LEU A 294 12.86 8.71 -17.81
CA LEU A 294 12.03 7.51 -17.83
C LEU A 294 10.53 7.90 -17.90
N GLN A 295 10.05 8.17 -19.11
CA GLN A 295 8.64 8.29 -19.41
C GLN A 295 8.07 6.90 -19.27
N VAL A 296 7.30 6.69 -18.22
CA VAL A 296 6.59 5.44 -18.00
C VAL A 296 5.39 5.46 -18.96
N PRO A 297 5.35 4.59 -19.99
CA PRO A 297 4.19 4.50 -20.87
C PRO A 297 2.93 4.21 -20.04
N GLY A 298 1.78 4.77 -20.42
CA GLY A 298 0.52 4.57 -19.68
C GLY A 298 0.34 5.45 -18.43
N LEU A 299 1.35 6.25 -18.06
CA LEU A 299 1.22 7.42 -17.18
C LEU A 299 1.33 8.66 -18.07
N SER A 300 0.22 9.18 -18.59
CA SER A 300 0.20 10.39 -19.42
C SER A 300 -1.15 11.10 -19.23
N PRO A 301 -1.19 12.44 -19.34
CA PRO A 301 -2.12 13.33 -18.65
C PRO A 301 -3.59 13.15 -19.01
#